data_AF-A0A329E069-F1
#
_entry.id   AF-A0A329E069-F1
#
_cell.length_a   1.000
_cell.length_b   1.000
_cell.length_c   1.000
_cell.angle_alpha   90.00
_cell.angle_beta   90.00
_cell.angle_gamma   90.00
#
_symmetry.space_group_name_H-M   'P 1'
#
loop_
_entity.id
_entity.type
_entity.pdbx_description
1 polymer ?
#
loop_
_entity_poly.entity_id
_entity_poly.type
_entity_poly.pdbx_seq_one_letter_code
_entity_poly.pdbx_strand_id
1 'polypeptide(L)'
;MTHLAILFGAKTIRFVGCDFGFPRGVQHASTNDNYQIDMNVSVENGHGELIKSSHAYRMFCSGIENIISQRKDIDFINMSRIGAKIIGTRYEDETF
;
A
#
# COMPACT_ATOMS: atom_id res chain seq x y z
N MET A 1 -8.72 8.53 -3.02
CA MET A 1 -9.85 7.56 -2.93
C MET A 1 -10.21 7.22 -1.48
N THR A 2 -9.26 6.87 -0.61
CA THR A 2 -9.52 6.52 0.80
C THR A 2 -10.37 7.56 1.53
N HIS A 3 -10.04 8.85 1.42
CA HIS A 3 -10.79 9.93 2.08
C HIS A 3 -12.25 10.03 1.61
N LEU A 4 -12.51 9.77 0.32
CA LEU A 4 -13.87 9.78 -0.23
C LEU A 4 -14.69 8.60 0.31
N ALA A 5 -14.12 7.39 0.33
CA ALA A 5 -14.78 6.22 0.91
C ALA A 5 -15.17 6.45 2.38
N ILE A 6 -14.26 7.09 3.13
CA ILE A 6 -14.49 7.50 4.51
C ILE A 6 -15.63 8.53 4.59
N LEU A 7 -15.64 9.54 3.72
CA LEU A 7 -16.68 10.57 3.69
C LEU A 7 -18.06 9.98 3.36
N PHE A 8 -18.12 8.96 2.51
CA PHE A 8 -19.34 8.21 2.20
C PHE A 8 -19.75 7.20 3.29
N GLY A 9 -19.04 7.17 4.43
CA GLY A 9 -19.43 6.35 5.58
C GLY A 9 -19.03 4.88 5.48
N ALA A 10 -18.06 4.53 4.62
CA ALA A 10 -17.56 3.16 4.53
C ALA A 10 -17.05 2.65 5.89
N LYS A 11 -17.45 1.44 6.25
CA LYS A 11 -16.99 0.73 7.46
C LYS A 11 -15.86 -0.25 7.21
N THR A 12 -15.63 -0.58 5.94
CA THR A 12 -14.53 -1.44 5.51
C THR A 12 -13.91 -0.86 4.26
N ILE A 13 -12.58 -0.78 4.22
CA ILE A 13 -11.81 -0.31 3.06
C ILE A 13 -10.75 -1.35 2.72
N ARG A 14 -10.83 -1.89 1.49
CA ARG A 14 -9.86 -2.82 0.93
C ARG A 14 -8.91 -2.08 -0.02
N PHE A 15 -7.61 -2.23 0.21
CA PHE A 15 -6.57 -1.79 -0.69
C PHE A 15 -6.19 -2.93 -1.63
N VAL A 16 -6.60 -2.81 -2.91
CA VAL A 16 -6.29 -3.77 -3.99
C VAL A 16 -5.27 -3.13 -4.93
N GLY A 17 -4.22 -3.87 -5.30
CA GLY A 17 -3.14 -3.37 -6.18
C GLY A 17 -2.30 -2.23 -5.59
N CYS A 18 -2.30 -2.07 -4.26
CA CYS A 18 -1.68 -0.97 -3.56
C CYS A 18 -0.31 -1.39 -3.00
N ASP A 19 0.65 -1.63 -3.89
CA ASP A 19 1.90 -2.28 -3.50
C ASP A 19 2.93 -1.35 -2.86
N PHE A 20 2.86 -0.03 -3.08
CA PHE A 20 3.81 0.98 -2.55
C PHE A 20 5.29 0.56 -2.54
N GLY A 21 5.67 -0.27 -3.50
CA GLY A 21 6.93 -0.98 -3.52
C GLY A 21 7.00 -1.81 -4.80
N PHE A 22 8.21 -2.22 -5.12
CA PHE A 22 8.55 -2.98 -6.31
C PHE A 22 8.99 -4.38 -5.87
N PRO A 23 8.04 -5.27 -5.54
CA PRO A 23 8.39 -6.66 -5.31
C PRO A 23 9.10 -7.19 -6.56
N ARG A 24 10.28 -7.80 -6.36
CA ARG A 24 11.17 -8.30 -7.43
C ARG A 24 11.85 -7.23 -8.32
N GLY A 25 11.78 -5.96 -7.95
CA GLY A 25 12.51 -4.88 -8.64
C GLY A 25 11.95 -4.48 -10.02
N VAL A 26 10.71 -4.86 -10.33
CA VAL A 26 10.07 -4.57 -11.62
C VAL A 26 8.74 -3.85 -11.40
N GLN A 27 8.59 -2.65 -11.96
CA GLN A 27 7.31 -1.95 -12.02
C GLN A 27 6.40 -2.64 -13.06
N HIS A 28 5.37 -3.36 -12.62
CA HIS A 28 4.44 -4.05 -13.54
C HIS A 28 3.36 -3.11 -14.12
N ALA A 29 3.31 -1.83 -13.69
CA ALA A 29 2.29 -0.85 -14.07
C ALA A 29 2.89 0.44 -14.67
N SER A 30 3.80 0.33 -15.65
CA SER A 30 4.15 1.47 -16.51
C SER A 30 3.93 1.12 -17.98
N THR A 31 3.39 2.08 -18.74
CA THR A 31 3.24 2.02 -20.20
C THR A 31 4.52 2.36 -20.94
N ASN A 32 5.60 2.65 -20.21
CA ASN A 32 6.90 3.08 -20.71
C ASN A 32 7.97 2.20 -20.06
N ASP A 33 8.75 1.51 -20.90
CA ASP A 33 9.78 0.54 -20.51
C ASP A 33 10.95 1.16 -19.69
N ASN A 34 11.03 2.48 -19.55
CA ASN A 34 12.22 3.15 -18.99
C ASN A 34 11.92 4.33 -18.04
N TYR A 35 10.86 4.27 -17.22
CA TYR A 35 10.72 5.25 -16.14
C TYR A 35 11.66 4.88 -14.97
N GLN A 36 12.81 5.54 -14.88
CA GLN A 36 13.72 5.36 -13.75
C GLN A 36 13.09 5.92 -12.48
N ILE A 37 12.40 5.07 -11.73
CA ILE A 37 11.97 5.39 -10.37
C ILE A 37 13.18 5.23 -9.47
N ASP A 38 13.47 6.28 -8.70
CA ASP A 38 14.44 6.21 -7.62
C ASP A 38 13.98 5.16 -6.58
N MET A 39 14.59 3.98 -6.63
CA MET A 39 14.34 2.83 -5.76
C MET A 39 15.31 2.80 -4.54
N ASN A 40 15.69 3.96 -4.03
CA ASN A 40 16.65 4.08 -2.92
C ASN A 40 16.06 3.81 -1.53
N VAL A 41 14.76 3.49 -1.41
CA VAL A 41 14.11 3.19 -0.12
C VAL A 41 13.84 1.69 -0.01
N SER A 42 14.08 1.13 1.18
CA SER A 42 13.66 -0.24 1.52
C SER A 42 12.50 -0.17 2.50
N VAL A 43 11.45 -0.95 2.27
CA VAL A 43 10.27 -1.08 3.14
C VAL A 43 9.96 -2.55 3.40
N GLU A 44 9.37 -2.85 4.55
CA GLU A 44 8.92 -4.22 4.88
C GLU A 44 7.63 -4.54 4.12
N ASN A 45 7.52 -5.74 3.55
CA ASN A 45 6.27 -6.25 2.99
C ASN A 45 5.41 -6.93 4.07
N GLY A 46 4.25 -7.49 3.68
CA GLY A 46 3.37 -8.23 4.58
C GLY A 46 3.92 -9.56 5.11
N HIS A 47 5.04 -10.04 4.56
CA HIS A 47 5.76 -11.23 5.01
C HIS A 47 6.97 -10.93 5.91
N GLY A 48 7.32 -9.65 6.13
CA GLY A 48 8.50 -9.25 6.90
C GLY A 48 9.77 -9.09 6.05
N GLU A 49 9.68 -9.22 4.73
CA GLU A 49 10.81 -9.11 3.82
C GLU A 49 11.01 -7.66 3.38
N LEU A 50 12.27 -7.26 3.14
CA LEU A 50 12.58 -5.93 2.63
C LEU A 50 12.42 -5.90 1.11
N ILE A 51 11.53 -5.02 0.62
CA ILE A 51 11.33 -4.74 -0.80
C ILE A 51 11.80 -3.31 -1.12
N LYS A 52 12.16 -3.09 -2.39
CA LYS A 52 12.51 -1.76 -2.89
C LYS A 52 11.27 -0.89 -3.05
N SER A 53 11.41 0.39 -2.80
CA SER A 53 10.36 1.40 -2.95
C SER A 53 10.99 2.77 -3.24
N SER A 54 10.16 3.79 -3.41
CA SER A 54 10.58 5.17 -3.60
C SER A 54 10.16 6.05 -2.42
N HIS A 55 10.82 7.20 -2.25
CA HIS A 55 10.41 8.18 -1.25
C HIS A 55 8.96 8.64 -1.41
N ALA A 56 8.49 8.79 -2.67
CA ALA A 56 7.12 9.17 -2.96
C ALA A 56 6.10 8.13 -2.47
N TYR A 57 6.37 6.84 -2.72
CA TYR A 57 5.52 5.75 -2.22
C TYR A 57 5.54 5.66 -0.70
N ARG A 58 6.71 5.84 -0.08
CA ARG A 58 6.78 5.86 1.38
C ARG A 58 5.98 7.03 1.97
N MET A 59 6.10 8.23 1.41
CA MET A 59 5.34 9.41 1.84
C MET A 59 3.83 9.19 1.72
N PHE A 60 3.37 8.64 0.59
CA PHE A 60 1.95 8.33 0.42
C PHE A 60 1.47 7.28 1.42
N CYS A 61 2.23 6.20 1.61
CA CYS A 61 1.92 5.17 2.59
C CYS A 61 1.83 5.76 4.01
N SER A 62 2.77 6.61 4.42
CA SER A 62 2.70 7.32 5.72
C SER A 62 1.43 8.15 5.86
N GLY A 63 0.98 8.82 4.80
CA GLY A 63 -0.27 9.58 4.81
C GLY A 63 -1.50 8.69 5.04
N ILE A 64 -1.53 7.51 4.42
CA ILE A 64 -2.59 6.51 4.64
C ILE A 64 -2.54 5.97 6.07
N GLU A 65 -1.36 5.63 6.58
CA GLU A 65 -1.16 5.14 7.95
C GLU A 65 -1.66 6.16 8.98
N ASN A 66 -1.40 7.45 8.75
CA ASN A 66 -1.92 8.51 9.61
C ASN A 66 -3.46 8.55 9.61
N ILE A 67 -4.10 8.41 8.45
CA ILE A 67 -5.58 8.35 8.35
C ILE A 67 -6.13 7.14 9.10
N ILE A 68 -5.53 5.96 8.91
CA ILE A 68 -5.91 4.73 9.61
C ILE A 68 -5.79 4.91 11.13
N SER A 69 -4.72 5.57 11.59
CA SER A 69 -4.51 5.80 13.02
C SER A 69 -5.64 6.62 13.67
N GLN A 70 -6.27 7.52 12.92
CA GLN A 70 -7.34 8.40 13.37
C GLN A 70 -8.75 7.80 13.24
N ARG A 71 -8.89 6.65 12.55
CA ARG A 71 -10.18 6.05 12.19
C ARG A 71 -10.31 4.61 12.68
N LYS A 72 -10.39 4.45 14.00
CA LYS A 72 -10.59 3.14 14.66
C LYS A 72 -11.97 2.51 14.40
N ASP A 73 -12.90 3.28 13.85
CA ASP A 73 -14.26 2.86 13.50
C ASP A 73 -14.37 2.18 12.12
N ILE A 74 -13.27 2.06 11.38
CA ILE A 74 -13.21 1.48 10.04
C ILE A 74 -12.22 0.31 10.03
N ASP A 75 -12.63 -0.81 9.43
CA ASP A 75 -11.77 -1.97 9.17
C ASP A 75 -10.97 -1.75 7.88
N PHE A 76 -9.66 -1.59 8.00
CA PHE A 76 -8.76 -1.41 6.86
C PHE A 76 -8.05 -2.73 6.53
N ILE A 77 -8.11 -3.10 5.26
CA ILE A 77 -7.65 -4.40 4.77
C ILE A 77 -6.65 -4.18 3.64
N ASN A 78 -5.45 -4.72 3.78
CA ASN A 78 -4.48 -4.79 2.70
C ASN A 78 -4.61 -6.15 2.01
N MET A 79 -4.93 -6.15 0.70
CA MET A 79 -5.07 -7.37 -0.08
C MET A 79 -3.71 -7.85 -0.67
N SER A 80 -2.65 -7.05 -0.57
CA SER A 80 -1.31 -7.38 -1.08
C SER A 80 -0.31 -7.61 0.06
N ARG A 81 0.05 -8.88 0.30
CA ARG A 81 1.13 -9.24 1.23
C ARG A 81 2.53 -9.08 0.63
N ILE A 82 2.62 -9.08 -0.71
CA ILE A 82 3.88 -8.95 -1.43
C ILE A 82 4.32 -7.49 -1.60
N GLY A 83 3.37 -6.55 -1.54
CA GLY A 83 3.61 -5.12 -1.48
C GLY A 83 4.02 -4.65 -0.07
N ALA A 84 4.28 -3.35 0.04
CA ALA A 84 4.67 -2.71 1.29
C ALA A 84 3.56 -2.86 2.33
N LYS A 85 3.99 -3.19 3.54
CA LYS A 85 3.13 -3.26 4.72
C LYS A 85 2.55 -1.87 5.01
N ILE A 86 1.23 -1.84 5.21
CA ILE A 86 0.50 -0.63 5.61
C ILE A 86 0.12 -0.80 7.09
N ILE A 87 0.69 0.01 7.96
CA ILE A 87 0.45 -0.09 9.40
C ILE A 87 -1.03 0.18 9.73
N GLY A 88 -1.60 -0.67 10.59
CA GLY A 88 -3.00 -0.57 11.02
C GLY A 88 -3.99 -1.27 10.10
N THR A 89 -3.51 -2.00 9.09
CA THR A 89 -4.33 -2.90 8.26
C THR A 89 -4.21 -4.35 8.71
N ARG A 90 -5.26 -5.14 8.50
CA ARG A 90 -5.16 -6.61 8.47
C ARG A 90 -5.07 -7.10 7.03
N TYR A 91 -4.69 -8.36 6.83
CA TYR A 91 -4.65 -8.96 5.51
C TYR A 91 -5.87 -9.86 5.27
N GLU A 92 -6.39 -9.83 4.04
CA GLU A 92 -7.27 -10.85 3.48
C GLU A 92 -6.64 -11.34 2.18
N ASP A 93 -6.71 -12.65 1.92
CA ASP A 93 -6.21 -13.20 0.67
C ASP A 93 -7.24 -12.92 -0.44
N GLU A 94 -6.76 -12.60 -1.65
CA GLU A 94 -7.63 -12.38 -2.81
C GLU A 94 -8.36 -13.70 -3.15
N THR A 95 -9.66 -13.75 -2.85
CA THR A 95 -10.55 -14.83 -3.30
C THR A 95 -11.14 -14.39 -4.64
N PHE A 96 -10.55 -14.87 -5.73
CA PHE A 96 -11.14 -14.78 -7.07
C PHE A 96 -11.99 -16.01 -7.37
#